data_AF-A0A1C6CZD1-F1
#
_entry.id   AF-A0A1C6CZD1-F1
#
_cell.length_a   1.000
_cell.length_b   1.000
_cell.length_c   1.000
_cell.angle_alpha   90.00
_cell.angle_beta   90.00
_cell.angle_gamma   90.00
#
_symmetry.space_group_name_H-M   'P 1'
#
loop_
_entity.id
_entity.type
_entity.pdbx_description
1 polymer ?
#
loop_
_entity_poly.entity_id
_entity_poly.type
_entity_poly.pdbx_seq_one_letter_code
_entity_poly.pdbx_strand_id
1 'polypeptide(L)' 'MMPTFNPDGMPSMRQDVLAKRPTEVEEFAGVVRQRAKKYGMPTPANDFFYTRIREIEAGYDQ' A
#
# COMPACT_ATOMS: atom_id res chain seq x y z
N MET A 1 8.92 -13.32 22.09
CA MET A 1 9.34 -11.94 21.78
C MET A 1 8.84 -11.62 20.37
N MET A 2 8.28 -10.43 20.16
CA MET A 2 7.96 -9.97 18.80
C MET A 2 9.26 -9.72 18.04
N PRO A 3 9.41 -10.17 16.79
CA PRO A 3 10.59 -9.88 16.00
C PRO A 3 10.72 -8.36 15.82
N THR A 4 11.89 -7.81 16.13
CA THR A 4 12.21 -6.41 15.87
C THR A 4 12.58 -6.24 14.41
N PHE A 5 11.88 -5.36 13.70
CA PHE A 5 12.23 -4.99 12.34
C PHE A 5 13.55 -4.21 12.31
N ASN A 6 14.33 -4.38 11.25
CA ASN A 6 15.53 -3.56 11.02
C ASN A 6 15.12 -2.09 10.84
N PRO A 7 15.61 -1.13 11.65
CA PRO A 7 15.29 0.28 11.50
C PRO A 7 15.70 0.85 10.14
N ASP A 8 16.74 0.28 9.51
CA ASP A 8 17.21 0.66 8.18
C ASP A 8 16.53 -0.14 7.05
N GLY A 9 15.54 -0.98 7.39
CA GLY A 9 14.80 -1.80 6.44
C GLY A 9 14.07 -0.94 5.40
N MET A 10 14.21 -1.32 4.13
CA MET A 10 13.52 -0.68 3.01
C MET A 10 12.58 -1.69 2.34
N PRO A 11 11.26 -1.68 2.66
CA PRO A 11 10.31 -2.62 2.07
C PRO A 11 10.20 -2.43 0.55
N SER A 12 9.82 -3.48 -0.18
CA SER A 12 9.75 -3.49 -1.65
C SER A 12 8.99 -2.28 -2.22
N MET A 13 7.78 -2.02 -1.74
CA MET A 13 6.97 -0.89 -2.21
C MET A 13 7.65 0.48 -2.00
N ARG A 14 8.50 0.64 -0.97
CA ARG A 14 9.27 1.88 -0.79
C ARG A 14 10.34 2.02 -1.88
N GLN A 15 10.95 0.90 -2.30
CA GLN A 15 11.90 0.89 -3.41
C GLN A 15 11.22 1.24 -4.73
N ASP A 16 10.00 0.75 -4.95
CA ASP A 16 9.19 1.10 -6.14
C ASP A 16 8.85 2.59 -6.18
N VAL A 17 8.43 3.17 -5.03
CA VAL A 17 8.17 4.60 -4.92
C VAL A 17 9.40 5.44 -5.27
N LEU A 18 10.56 5.09 -4.73
CA LEU A 18 11.81 5.80 -5.02
C LEU A 18 12.22 5.69 -6.50
N ALA A 19 11.90 4.56 -7.13
CA ALA A 19 12.17 4.33 -8.55
C ALA A 19 11.04 4.81 -9.48
N LYS A 20 10.00 5.48 -8.95
CA LYS A 20 8.79 5.89 -9.67
C LYS A 20 8.13 4.74 -10.45
N ARG A 21 8.14 3.53 -9.89
CA ARG A 21 7.43 2.37 -10.46
C ARG A 21 6.06 2.20 -9.80
N PRO A 22 5.07 1.66 -10.52
CA PRO A 22 3.83 1.20 -9.92
C PRO A 22 4.13 0.23 -8.77
N THR A 23 3.45 0.39 -7.65
CA THR A 23 3.57 -0.47 -6.47
C THR A 23 2.53 -1.59 -6.50
N GLU A 24 2.71 -2.60 -5.64
CA GLU A 24 1.76 -3.71 -5.48
C GLU A 24 0.49 -3.33 -4.66
N VAL A 25 0.14 -2.04 -4.59
CA VAL A 25 -0.96 -1.55 -3.72
C VAL A 25 -2.33 -2.09 -4.14
N GLU A 26 -2.54 -2.33 -5.44
CA GLU A 26 -3.78 -2.89 -5.96
C GLU A 26 -3.91 -4.38 -5.60
N GLU A 27 -2.82 -5.13 -5.74
CA GLU A 27 -2.71 -6.55 -5.47
C GLU A 27 -2.86 -6.87 -3.98
N PHE A 28 -2.45 -5.95 -3.10
CA PHE A 28 -2.61 -6.12 -1.64
C PHE A 28 -3.84 -5.39 -1.10
N ALA A 29 -3.76 -4.06 -0.94
CA ALA A 29 -4.81 -3.30 -0.29
C ALA A 29 -6.09 -3.27 -1.13
N GLY A 30 -5.97 -3.18 -2.46
CA GLY A 30 -7.10 -3.27 -3.39
C GLY A 30 -7.87 -4.58 -3.23
N VAL A 31 -7.19 -5.72 -3.24
CA VAL A 31 -7.84 -7.04 -3.05
C VAL A 31 -8.57 -7.15 -1.72
N VAL A 32 -7.95 -6.72 -0.62
CA VAL A 32 -8.59 -6.76 0.71
C VAL A 32 -9.84 -5.87 0.74
N ARG A 33 -9.76 -4.64 0.21
CA ARG A 33 -10.90 -3.70 0.15
C ARG A 33 -12.04 -4.26 -0.69
N GLN A 34 -11.74 -4.82 -1.87
CA GLN A 34 -12.75 -5.44 -2.74
C GLN A 34 -13.43 -6.63 -2.06
N ARG A 35 -12.67 -7.50 -1.39
CA ARG A 35 -13.23 -8.63 -0.64
C ARG A 35 -14.07 -8.16 0.54
N ALA A 36 -13.59 -7.19 1.32
CA ALA A 36 -14.31 -6.68 2.48
C ALA A 36 -15.65 -6.03 2.09
N LYS A 37 -15.68 -5.32 0.95
CA LYS A 37 -16.92 -4.76 0.37
C LYS A 37 -17.97 -5.84 0.11
N LYS A 38 -17.58 -7.02 -0.39
CA LYS A 38 -18.50 -8.15 -0.62
C LYS A 38 -19.17 -8.65 0.67
N TYR A 39 -18.49 -8.55 1.82
CA TYR A 39 -18.98 -9.00 3.12
C TYR A 39 -19.48 -7.86 4.02
N GLY A 40 -19.58 -6.63 3.51
CA GLY A 40 -20.01 -5.47 4.30
C GLY A 40 -19.06 -5.10 5.44
N MET A 41 -17.78 -5.45 5.33
CA MET A 41 -16.77 -5.18 6.37
C MET A 41 -15.99 -3.89 6.06
N PRO A 42 -15.78 -3.00 7.05
CA PRO A 42 -14.97 -1.80 6.85
C PRO A 42 -13.46 -2.12 6.83
N THR A 43 -12.70 -1.38 6.03
CA THR A 43 -11.23 -1.53 5.90
C THR A 43 -10.47 -0.21 6.09
N PRO A 44 -10.67 0.51 7.20
CA PRO A 44 -10.24 1.91 7.33
C PRO A 44 -8.73 2.11 7.13
N ALA A 45 -7.91 1.20 7.64
CA ALA A 45 -6.46 1.26 7.44
C ALA A 45 -6.09 1.09 5.96
N ASN A 46 -6.66 0.09 5.28
CA ASN A 46 -6.38 -0.14 3.87
C ASN A 46 -6.94 0.97 2.99
N ASP A 47 -8.10 1.56 3.34
CA ASP A 47 -8.65 2.71 2.62
C ASP A 47 -7.71 3.92 2.67
N PHE A 48 -7.17 4.21 3.85
CA PHE A 48 -6.17 5.27 4.04
C PHE A 48 -4.89 4.99 3.24
N PHE A 49 -4.26 3.83 3.45
CA PHE A 49 -2.99 3.52 2.79
C PHE A 49 -3.13 3.42 1.26
N TYR A 50 -4.20 2.80 0.79
CA TYR A 50 -4.48 2.70 -0.65
C TYR A 50 -4.57 4.09 -1.27
N THR A 51 -5.35 4.99 -0.67
CA THR A 51 -5.53 6.35 -1.20
C THR A 51 -4.21 7.11 -1.23
N ARG A 52 -3.45 7.08 -0.14
CA ARG A 52 -2.15 7.78 -0.05
C ARG A 52 -1.12 7.27 -1.05
N ILE A 53 -1.04 5.96 -1.26
CA ILE A 53 -0.07 5.40 -2.20
C ILE A 53 -0.46 5.75 -3.64
N ARG A 54 -1.77 5.71 -3.98
CA ARG A 54 -2.26 6.13 -5.30
C ARG A 54 -2.01 7.63 -5.56
N GLU A 55 -2.12 8.47 -4.54
CA GLU A 55 -1.75 9.91 -4.65
C GLU A 55 -0.26 10.09 -4.97
N ILE A 56 0.62 9.31 -4.33
CA ILE A 56 2.07 9.35 -4.61
C ILE A 56 2.34 8.91 -6.05
N GLU A 57 1.74 7.79 -6.49
CA GLU A 57 1.91 7.25 -7.84
C GLU A 57 1.40 8.21 -8.93
N ALA A 58 0.28 8.90 -8.67
CA ALA A 58 -0.25 9.92 -9.58
C ALA A 58 0.69 11.13 -9.76
N GLY A 59 1.65 11.32 -8.85
CA GLY A 59 2.69 12.34 -8.94
C GLY A 59 3.92 11.92 -9.75
N TYR A 60 4.01 10.68 -10.27
CA TYR A 60 5.20 10.25 -11.00
C TYR A 60 5.36 10.92 -12.36
N ASP A 61 4.24 11.24 -13.01
CA ASP A 61 4.14 11.90 -14.32
C ASP A 61 4.23 13.44 -14.23
N GLN A 62 4.47 14.00 -13.03
CA GLN A 62 4.72 15.42 -12.80
C GLN A 62 6.22 15.74 -12.73
#